data_AF-B8C7C7-F1
#
_entry.id   AF-B8C7C7-F1
#
_cell.length_a   1.000
_cell.length_b   1.000
_cell.length_c   1.000
_cell.angle_alpha   90.00
_cell.angle_beta   90.00
_cell.angle_gamma   90.00
#
_symmetry.space_group_name_H-M   'P 1'
#
loop_
_entity.id
_entity.type
_entity.pdbx_description
1 polymer ?
#
loop_
_entity_poly.entity_id
_entity_poly.type
_entity_poly.pdbx_seq_one_letter_code
_entity_poly.pdbx_strand_id
1 'polypeptide(L)'
;MVFVAKKPHLYIPSLSESSAEPLHIGLVFGGSIPHDQATNFIQLGRTIRTTHRSIRCLWIRFNNGDESILAVLREFSHELIGSTAIESMVLENRIGTHEIRCMKDFLCSNTTLRGIKFLKTDTDASSFLLLHDFFVGNSSLRVFDAFGNTKLGDEAIMEVLDSMTEGGVMLETLNVGERTFGEEVDEGVVRVSEVGVASMMDFVSRTPSITHLKIRLRGQTNNTLATLSNILQSPQCNISRLELDGQFGDEGILLLSEALKTNATVRTITIGYSENLTDVGGNALLQVSKDVYGTGTWESVTESNNTLKSVYISERVAGTVSQSLITTLQTLTNEDPHRTLQSKVWKYLQTNMDFLPQLDLQMIHMPKVLAFIDTKGGQNSMYQVLRGGYFPNLFINPTPERVRLTDQMKQLSEENTSLREMLREEQERTRDLEVENERIKMWFEDRGMTSKCCLMPIFKVVELWKRFVDILRVPVK
;
A
#
# COMPACT_ATOMS: atom_id res chain seq x y z
N MET A 1 -4.47 -25.53 9.26
CA MET A 1 -5.12 -24.65 10.26
C MET A 1 -5.76 -25.56 11.32
N VAL A 2 -5.10 -25.77 12.46
CA VAL A 2 -5.40 -26.84 13.45
C VAL A 2 -5.50 -26.24 14.86
N PHE A 3 -6.31 -25.19 15.06
CA PHE A 3 -6.35 -24.49 16.35
C PHE A 3 -7.77 -24.21 16.83
N VAL A 4 -8.66 -25.20 16.79
CA VAL A 4 -9.92 -25.09 17.56
C VAL A 4 -9.92 -26.19 18.61
N ALA A 5 -9.72 -25.77 19.86
CA ALA A 5 -9.64 -26.68 21.00
C ALA A 5 -10.97 -26.68 21.74
N LYS A 6 -11.43 -27.87 22.14
CA LYS A 6 -12.53 -27.99 23.10
C LYS A 6 -12.10 -27.62 24.53
N LYS A 7 -10.80 -27.47 24.80
CA LYS A 7 -10.24 -27.33 26.15
C LYS A 7 -9.74 -25.90 26.41
N PRO A 8 -10.61 -24.98 26.88
CA PRO A 8 -10.25 -23.57 27.08
C PRO A 8 -9.11 -23.36 28.09
N HIS A 9 -8.95 -24.24 29.08
CA HIS A 9 -7.89 -24.13 30.10
C HIS A 9 -6.46 -24.17 29.54
N LEU A 10 -6.26 -24.74 28.33
CA LEU A 10 -4.94 -24.83 27.71
C LEU A 10 -4.37 -23.46 27.32
N TYR A 11 -5.20 -22.43 27.16
CA TYR A 11 -4.76 -21.09 26.79
C TYR A 11 -4.42 -20.20 27.99
N ILE A 12 -4.91 -20.52 29.19
CA ILE A 12 -4.77 -19.69 30.39
C ILE A 12 -3.29 -19.47 30.78
N PRO A 13 -2.43 -20.51 30.83
CA PRO A 13 -1.02 -20.32 31.15
C PRO A 13 -0.33 -19.36 30.16
N SER A 14 -0.53 -19.56 28.85
CA SER A 14 0.08 -18.72 27.82
C SER A 14 -0.41 -17.27 27.84
N LEU A 15 -1.64 -17.01 28.28
CA LEU A 15 -2.15 -15.65 28.46
C LEU A 15 -1.57 -14.93 29.69
N SER A 16 -1.01 -15.69 30.63
CA SER A 16 -0.38 -15.18 31.85
C SER A 16 1.13 -14.96 31.68
N GLU A 17 1.73 -15.46 30.61
CA GLU A 17 3.14 -15.26 30.27
C GLU A 17 3.39 -13.83 29.76
N SER A 18 4.50 -13.21 30.15
CA SER A 18 4.95 -11.93 29.58
C SER A 18 5.64 -12.14 28.22
N SER A 19 4.90 -12.65 27.23
CA SER A 19 5.38 -12.79 25.86
C SER A 19 4.85 -11.65 24.98
N ALA A 20 5.71 -11.14 24.10
CA ALA A 20 5.34 -10.15 23.09
C ALA A 20 4.67 -10.80 21.85
N GLU A 21 4.77 -12.12 21.68
CA GLU A 21 4.19 -12.80 20.52
C GLU A 21 2.67 -12.94 20.64
N PRO A 22 1.90 -12.53 19.62
CA PRO A 22 0.45 -12.57 19.71
C PRO A 22 -0.09 -13.99 19.66
N LEU A 23 -1.17 -14.25 20.40
CA LEU A 23 -1.77 -15.58 20.52
C LEU A 23 -2.93 -15.77 19.53
N HIS A 24 -3.15 -17.02 19.10
CA HIS A 24 -4.37 -17.43 18.43
C HIS A 24 -5.17 -18.36 19.36
N ILE A 25 -6.43 -18.02 19.60
CA ILE A 25 -7.32 -18.81 20.45
C ILE A 25 -8.47 -19.31 19.59
N GLY A 26 -8.71 -20.62 19.56
CA GLY A 26 -9.91 -21.17 18.95
C GLY A 26 -10.69 -22.08 19.90
N LEU A 27 -11.99 -21.85 19.92
CA LEU A 27 -12.98 -22.43 20.83
C LEU A 27 -14.10 -23.10 20.05
N VAL A 28 -14.51 -24.29 20.50
CA VAL A 28 -15.69 -24.99 19.97
C VAL A 28 -16.79 -25.01 21.03
N PHE A 29 -17.96 -24.49 20.68
CA PHE A 29 -19.20 -24.60 21.43
C PHE A 29 -20.11 -25.62 20.75
N GLY A 30 -20.41 -26.72 21.41
CA GLY A 30 -21.28 -27.77 20.86
C GLY A 30 -21.17 -29.12 21.57
N GLY A 31 -22.22 -29.94 21.47
CA GLY A 31 -22.33 -31.21 22.18
C GLY A 31 -22.79 -31.03 23.63
N SER A 32 -22.27 -31.80 24.57
CA SER A 32 -22.48 -31.54 26.01
C SER A 32 -21.22 -30.89 26.57
N ILE A 33 -21.37 -29.77 27.27
CA ILE A 33 -20.28 -29.08 27.99
C ILE A 33 -20.50 -29.35 29.49
N PRO A 34 -19.69 -30.21 30.12
CA PRO A 34 -19.77 -30.44 31.55
C PRO A 34 -19.48 -29.17 32.35
N HIS A 35 -19.97 -29.12 33.60
CA HIS A 35 -19.92 -27.91 34.42
C HIS A 35 -18.50 -27.38 34.67
N ASP A 36 -17.53 -28.27 34.91
CA ASP A 36 -16.11 -27.94 35.05
C ASP A 36 -15.53 -27.32 33.77
N GLN A 37 -15.95 -27.81 32.60
CA GLN A 37 -15.57 -27.22 31.32
C GLN A 37 -16.22 -25.85 31.11
N ALA A 38 -17.47 -25.66 31.52
CA ALA A 38 -18.15 -24.36 31.49
C ALA A 38 -17.42 -23.32 32.35
N THR A 39 -17.02 -23.66 33.57
CA THR A 39 -16.22 -22.77 34.44
C THR A 39 -14.90 -22.36 33.78
N ASN A 40 -14.24 -23.27 33.06
CA ASN A 40 -13.00 -22.97 32.35
C ASN A 40 -13.21 -21.95 31.20
N PHE A 41 -14.38 -21.92 30.54
CA PHE A 41 -14.69 -20.86 29.57
C PHE A 41 -14.76 -19.50 30.26
N ILE A 42 -15.51 -19.39 31.35
CA ILE A 42 -15.66 -18.14 32.12
C ILE A 42 -14.28 -17.63 32.59
N GLN A 43 -13.46 -18.52 33.14
CA GLN A 43 -12.10 -18.18 33.57
C GLN A 43 -11.22 -17.70 32.41
N LEU A 44 -11.32 -18.34 31.25
CA LEU A 44 -10.61 -17.90 30.05
C LEU A 44 -11.07 -16.50 29.63
N GLY A 45 -12.38 -16.21 29.64
CA GLY A 45 -12.93 -14.89 29.33
C GLY A 45 -12.34 -13.79 30.22
N ARG A 46 -12.31 -14.01 31.54
CA ARG A 46 -11.69 -13.09 32.53
C ARG A 46 -10.21 -12.87 32.27
N THR A 47 -9.51 -13.94 31.90
CA THR A 47 -8.08 -13.88 31.59
C THR A 47 -7.84 -13.06 30.32
N ILE A 48 -8.65 -13.27 29.28
CA ILE A 48 -8.60 -12.49 28.02
C ILE A 48 -8.92 -11.01 28.26
N ARG A 49 -9.84 -10.69 29.17
CA ARG A 49 -10.17 -9.30 29.49
C ARG A 49 -9.03 -8.54 30.16
N THR A 50 -8.24 -9.24 30.98
CA THR A 50 -7.20 -8.61 31.83
C THR A 50 -5.79 -8.79 31.31
N THR A 51 -5.57 -9.65 30.31
CA THR A 51 -4.25 -9.89 29.72
C THR A 51 -3.71 -8.65 29.00
N HIS A 52 -2.39 -8.48 29.07
CA HIS A 52 -1.65 -7.51 28.27
C HIS A 52 -1.12 -8.11 26.96
N ARG A 53 -1.23 -9.44 26.79
CA ARG A 53 -0.77 -10.14 25.59
C ARG A 53 -1.79 -9.97 24.47
N SER A 54 -1.34 -9.55 23.29
CA SER A 54 -2.23 -9.43 22.13
C SER A 54 -2.75 -10.80 21.69
N ILE A 55 -4.03 -10.86 21.33
CA ILE A 55 -4.69 -12.02 20.71
C ILE A 55 -4.97 -11.65 19.26
N ARG A 56 -4.17 -12.21 18.35
CA ARG A 56 -4.28 -11.96 16.91
C ARG A 56 -5.64 -12.37 16.37
N CYS A 57 -6.18 -13.48 16.86
CA CYS A 57 -7.46 -14.01 16.43
C CYS A 57 -8.13 -14.82 17.55
N LEU A 58 -9.39 -14.48 17.84
CA LEU A 58 -10.31 -15.30 18.61
C LEU A 58 -11.31 -15.98 17.66
N TRP A 59 -11.19 -17.30 17.52
CA TRP A 59 -12.04 -18.11 16.65
C TRP A 59 -13.09 -18.84 17.49
N ILE A 60 -14.37 -18.52 17.27
CA ILE A 60 -15.52 -19.17 17.88
C ILE A 60 -16.23 -20.01 16.82
N ARG A 61 -16.22 -21.33 17.01
CA ARG A 61 -16.99 -22.27 16.19
C ARG A 61 -18.19 -22.76 16.99
N PHE A 62 -19.39 -22.56 16.46
CA PHE A 62 -20.62 -23.07 17.06
C PHE A 62 -21.20 -24.21 16.22
N ASN A 63 -21.43 -25.37 16.82
CA ASN A 63 -21.99 -26.53 16.13
C ASN A 63 -23.49 -26.63 16.42
N ASN A 64 -23.95 -27.68 17.10
CA ASN A 64 -25.32 -27.72 17.62
C ASN A 64 -25.24 -27.58 19.14
N GLY A 65 -26.13 -26.75 19.68
CA GLY A 65 -26.26 -26.53 21.12
C GLY A 65 -27.68 -26.25 21.53
N ASP A 66 -27.99 -26.62 22.76
CA ASP A 66 -29.20 -26.21 23.45
C ASP A 66 -28.93 -24.93 24.26
N GLU A 67 -29.92 -24.50 25.05
CA GLU A 67 -29.79 -23.34 25.94
C GLU A 67 -28.63 -23.46 26.93
N SER A 68 -28.18 -24.66 27.30
CA SER A 68 -27.04 -24.82 28.21
C SER A 68 -25.75 -24.34 27.55
N ILE A 69 -25.55 -24.62 26.27
CA ILE A 69 -24.36 -24.15 25.53
C ILE A 69 -24.46 -22.65 25.26
N LEU A 70 -25.66 -22.14 24.94
CA LEU A 70 -25.89 -20.71 24.79
C LEU A 70 -25.62 -19.95 26.09
N ALA A 71 -25.98 -20.53 27.24
CA ALA A 71 -25.64 -19.96 28.54
C ALA A 71 -24.13 -19.86 28.74
N VAL A 72 -23.36 -20.92 28.44
CA VAL A 72 -21.89 -20.88 28.51
C VAL A 72 -21.30 -19.85 27.55
N LEU A 73 -21.80 -19.77 26.31
CA LEU A 73 -21.37 -18.75 25.35
C LEU A 73 -21.65 -17.33 25.86
N ARG A 74 -22.84 -17.11 26.43
CA ARG A 74 -23.25 -15.82 27.00
C ARG A 74 -22.38 -15.42 28.18
N GLU A 75 -22.14 -16.32 29.13
CA GLU A 75 -21.29 -16.05 30.28
C GLU A 75 -19.84 -15.80 29.86
N PHE A 76 -19.29 -16.60 28.93
CA PHE A 76 -17.98 -16.36 28.36
C PHE A 76 -17.89 -14.98 27.69
N SER A 77 -18.87 -14.64 26.86
CA SER A 77 -18.89 -13.38 26.11
C SER A 77 -19.04 -12.17 27.03
N HIS A 78 -19.85 -12.29 28.08
CA HIS A 78 -19.99 -11.26 29.10
C HIS A 78 -18.65 -10.96 29.79
N GLU A 79 -17.83 -11.99 30.04
CA GLU A 79 -16.50 -11.79 30.61
C GLU A 79 -15.51 -11.11 29.65
N LEU A 80 -15.79 -11.08 28.34
CA LEU A 80 -14.98 -10.36 27.35
C LEU A 80 -15.26 -8.85 27.31
N ILE A 81 -16.37 -8.37 27.90
CA ILE A 81 -16.77 -6.95 27.85
C ILE A 81 -15.63 -6.07 28.38
N GLY A 82 -15.21 -5.11 27.57
CA GLY A 82 -14.08 -4.20 27.86
C GLY A 82 -12.69 -4.77 27.56
N SER A 83 -12.58 -5.98 26.99
CA SER A 83 -11.31 -6.49 26.49
C SER A 83 -10.84 -5.69 25.27
N THR A 84 -9.57 -5.30 25.29
CA THR A 84 -8.87 -4.65 24.18
C THR A 84 -7.79 -5.54 23.56
N ALA A 85 -7.63 -6.77 24.06
CA ALA A 85 -6.56 -7.68 23.66
C ALA A 85 -6.83 -8.35 22.30
N ILE A 86 -8.10 -8.44 21.88
CA ILE A 86 -8.51 -9.16 20.67
C ILE A 86 -8.40 -8.25 19.44
N GLU A 87 -7.53 -8.61 18.50
CA GLU A 87 -7.35 -7.88 17.23
C GLU A 87 -8.38 -8.30 16.18
N SER A 88 -8.72 -9.59 16.09
CA SER A 88 -9.71 -10.09 15.14
C SER A 88 -10.54 -11.24 15.71
N MET A 89 -11.76 -11.38 15.19
CA MET A 89 -12.71 -12.41 15.60
C MET A 89 -13.21 -13.19 14.39
N VAL A 90 -13.25 -14.51 14.51
CA VAL A 90 -13.80 -15.42 13.49
C VAL A 90 -14.95 -16.18 14.10
N LEU A 91 -16.14 -16.00 13.54
CA LEU A 91 -17.37 -16.70 13.87
C LEU A 91 -17.62 -17.73 12.77
N GLU A 92 -17.75 -19.01 13.14
CA GLU A 92 -17.87 -20.10 12.17
C GLU A 92 -19.02 -21.06 12.49
N ASN A 93 -19.58 -21.63 11.41
CA ASN A 93 -20.60 -22.69 11.43
C ASN A 93 -21.94 -22.15 11.96
N ARG A 94 -22.74 -22.88 12.74
CA ARG A 94 -24.17 -22.57 13.04
C ARG A 94 -24.45 -21.30 13.87
N ILE A 95 -23.53 -20.34 13.91
CA ILE A 95 -23.76 -19.03 14.53
C ILE A 95 -24.85 -18.30 13.73
N GLY A 96 -25.98 -18.03 14.36
CA GLY A 96 -27.04 -17.18 13.85
C GLY A 96 -27.48 -16.16 14.91
N THR A 97 -28.72 -15.69 14.81
CA THR A 97 -29.22 -14.57 15.63
C THR A 97 -29.19 -14.85 17.14
N HIS A 98 -29.38 -16.10 17.59
CA HIS A 98 -29.36 -16.45 19.01
C HIS A 98 -27.94 -16.41 19.59
N GLU A 99 -26.96 -16.91 18.86
CA GLU A 99 -25.55 -16.90 19.25
C GLU A 99 -25.00 -15.47 19.21
N ILE A 100 -25.33 -14.70 18.17
CA ILE A 100 -24.97 -13.28 18.07
C ILE A 100 -25.56 -12.49 19.25
N ARG A 101 -26.80 -12.77 19.65
CA ARG A 101 -27.40 -12.15 20.85
C ARG A 101 -26.60 -12.43 22.12
N CYS A 102 -26.00 -13.62 22.26
CA CYS A 102 -25.16 -13.94 23.42
C CYS A 102 -23.83 -13.15 23.42
N MET A 103 -23.34 -12.74 22.25
CA MET A 103 -22.09 -11.98 22.08
C MET A 103 -22.30 -10.48 21.94
N LYS A 104 -23.55 -10.01 21.79
CA LYS A 104 -23.90 -8.63 21.45
C LYS A 104 -23.22 -7.61 22.35
N ASP A 105 -23.33 -7.76 23.67
CA ASP A 105 -22.84 -6.74 24.61
C ASP A 105 -21.33 -6.54 24.52
N PHE A 106 -20.57 -7.63 24.28
CA PHE A 106 -19.14 -7.54 24.01
C PHE A 106 -18.86 -6.86 22.67
N LEU A 107 -19.53 -7.29 21.59
CA LEU A 107 -19.30 -6.74 20.25
C LEU A 107 -19.66 -5.25 20.20
N CYS A 108 -20.87 -4.86 20.61
CA CYS A 108 -21.33 -3.47 20.58
C CYS A 108 -20.54 -2.52 21.51
N SER A 109 -19.90 -3.04 22.56
CA SER A 109 -19.01 -2.22 23.41
C SER A 109 -17.56 -2.17 22.92
N ASN A 110 -17.19 -2.99 21.92
CA ASN A 110 -15.82 -3.08 21.45
C ASN A 110 -15.53 -2.08 20.32
N THR A 111 -14.51 -1.25 20.53
CA THR A 111 -14.02 -0.26 19.57
C THR A 111 -12.64 -0.56 19.03
N THR A 112 -12.03 -1.70 19.41
CA THR A 112 -10.63 -2.04 19.09
C THR A 112 -10.49 -3.15 18.05
N LEU A 113 -11.54 -3.94 17.83
CA LEU A 113 -11.54 -5.06 16.90
C LEU A 113 -11.27 -4.54 15.48
N ARG A 114 -10.19 -5.05 14.87
CA ARG A 114 -9.79 -4.67 13.51
C ARG A 114 -10.38 -5.56 12.44
N GLY A 115 -10.83 -6.76 12.80
CA GLY A 115 -11.42 -7.67 11.83
C GLY A 115 -12.49 -8.57 12.43
N ILE A 116 -13.60 -8.74 11.70
CA ILE A 116 -14.63 -9.70 12.03
C ILE A 116 -14.95 -10.56 10.80
N LYS A 117 -15.05 -11.87 11.00
CA LYS A 117 -15.35 -12.83 9.93
C LYS A 117 -16.50 -13.74 10.32
N PHE A 118 -17.45 -13.92 9.42
CA PHE A 118 -18.59 -14.82 9.48
C PHE A 118 -18.41 -15.89 8.42
N LEU A 119 -17.79 -16.99 8.81
CA LEU A 119 -17.46 -18.10 7.91
C LEU A 119 -18.52 -19.18 8.00
N LYS A 120 -19.27 -19.39 6.90
CA LYS A 120 -20.21 -20.51 6.80
C LYS A 120 -21.29 -20.49 7.89
N THR A 121 -21.73 -19.29 8.24
CA THR A 121 -22.69 -19.00 9.30
C THR A 121 -24.14 -18.92 8.85
N ASP A 122 -25.04 -19.05 9.83
CA ASP A 122 -26.49 -18.92 9.68
C ASP A 122 -26.96 -17.50 10.04
N THR A 123 -26.07 -16.50 10.01
CA THR A 123 -26.41 -15.09 10.25
C THR A 123 -27.26 -14.52 9.13
N ASP A 124 -28.28 -13.77 9.52
CA ASP A 124 -29.28 -13.13 8.66
C ASP A 124 -29.40 -11.62 8.99
N ALA A 125 -30.40 -10.94 8.43
CA ALA A 125 -30.64 -9.52 8.69
C ALA A 125 -30.86 -9.22 10.19
N SER A 126 -31.54 -10.11 10.92
CA SER A 126 -31.75 -9.94 12.36
C SER A 126 -30.44 -10.05 13.15
N SER A 127 -29.50 -10.89 12.68
CA SER A 127 -28.16 -10.97 13.26
C SER A 127 -27.39 -9.66 13.08
N PHE A 128 -27.42 -9.07 11.88
CA PHE A 128 -26.70 -7.81 11.62
C PHE A 128 -27.37 -6.60 12.26
N LEU A 129 -28.70 -6.60 12.38
CA LEU A 129 -29.43 -5.58 13.15
C LEU A 129 -29.00 -5.54 14.63
N LEU A 130 -28.73 -6.71 15.23
CA LEU A 130 -28.19 -6.76 16.59
C LEU A 130 -26.77 -6.19 16.69
N LEU A 131 -26.03 -6.18 15.59
CA LEU A 131 -24.66 -5.67 15.48
C LEU A 131 -24.59 -4.26 14.88
N HIS A 132 -25.71 -3.59 14.64
CA HIS A 132 -25.75 -2.24 14.10
C HIS A 132 -24.83 -1.28 14.87
N ASP A 133 -24.99 -1.21 16.20
CA ASP A 133 -24.18 -0.34 17.07
C ASP A 133 -22.68 -0.69 17.05
N PHE A 134 -22.34 -1.95 16.79
CA PHE A 134 -20.94 -2.35 16.63
C PHE A 134 -20.34 -1.74 15.35
N PHE A 135 -21.04 -1.83 14.22
CA PHE A 135 -20.53 -1.28 12.96
C PHE A 135 -20.52 0.24 12.95
N VAL A 136 -21.51 0.90 13.55
CA VAL A 136 -21.54 2.37 13.69
C VAL A 136 -20.44 2.86 14.64
N GLY A 137 -20.25 2.19 15.78
CA GLY A 137 -19.34 2.64 16.84
C GLY A 137 -17.87 2.24 16.66
N ASN A 138 -17.57 1.26 15.82
CA ASN A 138 -16.21 0.72 15.71
C ASN A 138 -15.35 1.45 14.65
N SER A 139 -14.51 2.38 15.13
CA SER A 139 -13.56 3.13 14.31
C SER A 139 -12.28 2.35 13.94
N SER A 140 -12.05 1.18 14.55
CA SER A 140 -10.85 0.35 14.32
C SER A 140 -11.04 -0.73 13.27
N LEU A 141 -12.27 -1.02 12.85
CA LEU A 141 -12.56 -2.10 11.92
C LEU A 141 -11.91 -1.82 10.55
N ARG A 142 -11.19 -2.82 10.02
CA ARG A 142 -10.49 -2.80 8.73
C ARG A 142 -10.85 -4.00 7.86
N VAL A 143 -11.28 -5.11 8.45
CA VAL A 143 -11.60 -6.35 7.73
C VAL A 143 -13.01 -6.81 8.08
N PHE A 144 -13.88 -6.88 7.07
CA PHE A 144 -15.18 -7.50 7.18
C PHE A 144 -15.27 -8.64 6.18
N ASP A 145 -15.59 -9.83 6.68
CA ASP A 145 -15.71 -11.03 5.85
C ASP A 145 -17.01 -11.75 6.19
N ALA A 146 -18.02 -11.62 5.34
CA ALA A 146 -19.26 -12.38 5.42
C ALA A 146 -19.35 -13.39 4.27
N PHE A 147 -18.21 -13.93 3.84
CA PHE A 147 -18.17 -14.83 2.70
C PHE A 147 -18.71 -16.23 3.01
N GLY A 148 -19.64 -16.68 2.18
CA GLY A 148 -20.10 -18.05 2.16
C GLY A 148 -21.16 -18.38 3.19
N ASN A 149 -22.00 -17.41 3.53
CA ASN A 149 -23.14 -17.56 4.44
C ASN A 149 -24.41 -17.96 3.65
N THR A 150 -25.29 -18.75 4.27
CA THR A 150 -26.51 -19.29 3.61
C THR A 150 -27.67 -18.30 3.62
N LYS A 151 -27.76 -17.45 4.65
CA LYS A 151 -28.88 -16.52 4.89
C LYS A 151 -28.50 -15.05 4.65
N LEU A 152 -27.42 -14.80 3.92
CA LEU A 152 -26.95 -13.48 3.57
C LEU A 152 -27.69 -12.95 2.33
N GLY A 153 -28.91 -12.46 2.53
CA GLY A 153 -29.72 -11.80 1.49
C GLY A 153 -29.55 -10.28 1.45
N ASP A 154 -30.35 -9.62 0.61
CA ASP A 154 -30.32 -8.17 0.40
C ASP A 154 -30.46 -7.38 1.71
N GLU A 155 -31.45 -7.71 2.54
CA GLU A 155 -31.68 -7.02 3.82
C GLU A 155 -30.46 -7.12 4.76
N ALA A 156 -29.82 -8.29 4.80
CA ALA A 156 -28.64 -8.51 5.63
C ALA A 156 -27.43 -7.70 5.14
N ILE A 157 -27.26 -7.61 3.83
CA ILE A 157 -26.19 -6.84 3.18
C ILE A 157 -26.42 -5.34 3.39
N MET A 158 -27.63 -4.86 3.16
CA MET A 158 -27.97 -3.44 3.35
C MET A 158 -27.76 -3.05 4.80
N GLU A 159 -28.30 -3.81 5.76
CA GLU A 159 -28.14 -3.53 7.19
C GLU A 159 -26.68 -3.37 7.61
N VAL A 160 -25.80 -4.28 7.18
CA VAL A 160 -24.37 -4.22 7.56
C VAL A 160 -23.61 -3.11 6.85
N LEU A 161 -23.92 -2.83 5.57
CA LEU A 161 -23.21 -1.81 4.81
C LEU A 161 -23.70 -0.39 5.13
N ASP A 162 -25.00 -0.23 5.41
CA ASP A 162 -25.59 1.05 5.81
C ASP A 162 -25.06 1.46 7.19
N SER A 163 -25.02 0.53 8.16
CA SER A 163 -24.43 0.80 9.48
C SER A 163 -22.93 1.13 9.42
N MET A 164 -22.16 0.46 8.55
CA MET A 164 -20.76 0.84 8.31
C MET A 164 -20.61 2.21 7.63
N THR A 165 -21.55 2.56 6.73
CA THR A 165 -21.58 3.87 6.07
C THR A 165 -21.89 4.97 7.08
N GLU A 166 -22.88 4.75 7.95
CA GLU A 166 -23.24 5.67 9.03
C GLU A 166 -22.07 5.90 9.99
N GLY A 167 -21.36 4.82 10.38
CA GLY A 167 -20.17 4.89 11.23
C GLY A 167 -18.92 5.48 10.57
N GLY A 168 -18.91 5.64 9.24
CA GLY A 168 -17.73 6.11 8.50
C GLY A 168 -16.54 5.15 8.59
N VAL A 169 -16.78 3.83 8.57
CA VAL A 169 -15.75 2.80 8.72
C VAL A 169 -14.74 2.86 7.57
N MET A 170 -13.44 2.91 7.92
CA MET A 170 -12.33 2.92 6.96
C MET A 170 -11.89 1.49 6.62
N LEU A 171 -12.76 0.74 5.95
CA LEU A 171 -12.53 -0.68 5.65
C LEU A 171 -11.42 -0.86 4.61
N GLU A 172 -10.50 -1.80 4.84
CA GLU A 172 -9.42 -2.18 3.92
C GLU A 172 -9.77 -3.44 3.11
N THR A 173 -10.50 -4.37 3.73
CA THR A 173 -10.90 -5.66 3.12
C THR A 173 -12.39 -5.88 3.27
N LEU A 174 -13.07 -6.05 2.14
CA LEU A 174 -14.48 -6.40 2.06
C LEU A 174 -14.62 -7.75 1.34
N ASN A 175 -15.07 -8.78 2.06
CA ASN A 175 -15.42 -10.07 1.47
C ASN A 175 -16.90 -10.34 1.71
N VAL A 176 -17.69 -10.36 0.65
CA VAL A 176 -19.14 -10.59 0.74
C VAL A 176 -19.53 -11.54 -0.37
N GLY A 177 -20.33 -12.55 -0.05
CA GLY A 177 -20.86 -13.40 -1.10
C GLY A 177 -21.51 -14.68 -0.62
N GLU A 178 -22.24 -15.30 -1.54
CA GLU A 178 -23.10 -16.45 -1.28
C GLU A 178 -22.31 -17.74 -1.00
N ARG A 179 -22.90 -18.69 -0.28
CA ARG A 179 -22.22 -19.96 0.08
C ARG A 179 -22.00 -20.91 -1.08
N THR A 180 -23.08 -21.23 -1.79
CA THR A 180 -23.14 -22.39 -2.68
C THR A 180 -23.10 -21.95 -4.14
N PHE A 181 -22.88 -22.91 -5.04
CA PHE A 181 -23.08 -22.79 -6.48
C PHE A 181 -23.77 -24.08 -6.92
N GLY A 182 -24.88 -23.99 -7.67
CA GLY A 182 -25.71 -25.13 -8.07
C GLY A 182 -27.21 -24.80 -8.14
N GLU A 183 -27.94 -25.54 -8.98
CA GLU A 183 -29.40 -25.43 -9.17
C GLU A 183 -30.23 -25.91 -7.98
N GLU A 184 -29.60 -26.63 -7.04
CA GLU A 184 -30.27 -27.08 -5.83
C GLU A 184 -30.66 -25.87 -4.96
N VAL A 185 -31.96 -25.63 -4.91
CA VAL A 185 -32.61 -24.73 -3.97
C VAL A 185 -32.55 -25.42 -2.61
N ASP A 186 -31.39 -25.38 -1.97
CA ASP A 186 -31.29 -25.71 -0.55
C ASP A 186 -32.33 -24.83 0.19
N GLU A 187 -33.28 -25.47 0.86
CA GLU A 187 -34.30 -24.77 1.65
C GLU A 187 -33.61 -23.81 2.63
N GLY A 188 -33.97 -22.53 2.56
CA GLY A 188 -33.41 -21.48 3.42
C GLY A 188 -32.15 -20.78 2.91
N VAL A 189 -31.68 -21.06 1.69
CA VAL A 189 -30.67 -20.22 1.02
C VAL A 189 -31.32 -18.97 0.46
N VAL A 190 -30.86 -17.80 0.91
CA VAL A 190 -31.31 -16.50 0.41
C VAL A 190 -30.36 -16.03 -0.68
N ARG A 191 -30.91 -15.55 -1.80
CA ARG A 191 -30.14 -14.98 -2.90
C ARG A 191 -29.96 -13.49 -2.74
N VAL A 192 -28.82 -12.99 -3.17
CA VAL A 192 -28.59 -11.55 -3.32
C VAL A 192 -29.15 -11.12 -4.68
N SER A 193 -30.10 -10.20 -4.69
CA SER A 193 -30.67 -9.62 -5.90
C SER A 193 -29.86 -8.41 -6.37
N GLU A 194 -30.29 -7.77 -7.45
CA GLU A 194 -29.70 -6.53 -7.95
C GLU A 194 -29.68 -5.41 -6.89
N VAL A 195 -30.65 -5.42 -5.96
CA VAL A 195 -30.72 -4.42 -4.88
C VAL A 195 -29.56 -4.58 -3.91
N GLY A 196 -29.30 -5.80 -3.44
CA GLY A 196 -28.17 -6.07 -2.55
C GLY A 196 -26.84 -5.81 -3.25
N VAL A 197 -26.70 -6.18 -4.53
CA VAL A 197 -25.48 -5.88 -5.30
C VAL A 197 -25.29 -4.38 -5.49
N ALA A 198 -26.34 -3.63 -5.79
CA ALA A 198 -26.26 -2.17 -5.93
C ALA A 198 -25.80 -1.53 -4.62
N SER A 199 -26.33 -1.96 -3.47
CA SER A 199 -25.86 -1.51 -2.14
C SER A 199 -24.37 -1.82 -1.91
N MET A 200 -23.91 -3.02 -2.29
CA MET A 200 -22.48 -3.36 -2.24
C MET A 200 -21.62 -2.45 -3.10
N MET A 201 -22.02 -2.20 -4.36
CA MET A 201 -21.25 -1.34 -5.28
C MET A 201 -21.23 0.12 -4.80
N ASP A 202 -22.37 0.61 -4.31
CA ASP A 202 -22.52 1.94 -3.75
C ASP A 202 -21.60 2.13 -2.52
N PHE A 203 -21.59 1.17 -1.60
CA PHE A 203 -20.66 1.15 -0.47
C PHE A 203 -19.19 1.17 -0.92
N VAL A 204 -18.81 0.31 -1.87
CA VAL A 204 -17.43 0.25 -2.39
C VAL A 204 -17.04 1.58 -3.03
N SER A 205 -17.94 2.22 -3.79
CA SER A 205 -17.67 3.51 -4.44
C SER A 205 -17.40 4.65 -3.46
N ARG A 206 -18.04 4.61 -2.28
CA ARG A 206 -17.87 5.59 -1.19
C ARG A 206 -16.72 5.29 -0.24
N THR A 207 -16.09 4.12 -0.36
CA THR A 207 -15.09 3.64 0.61
C THR A 207 -13.73 3.47 -0.07
N PRO A 208 -12.99 4.57 -0.34
CA PRO A 208 -11.71 4.51 -1.06
C PRO A 208 -10.59 3.83 -0.26
N SER A 209 -10.79 3.53 1.02
CA SER A 209 -9.84 2.76 1.83
C SER A 209 -9.79 1.27 1.44
N ILE A 210 -10.76 0.76 0.68
CA ILE A 210 -10.80 -0.66 0.29
C ILE A 210 -9.64 -0.95 -0.68
N THR A 211 -8.78 -1.86 -0.27
CA THR A 211 -7.65 -2.35 -1.08
C THR A 211 -7.83 -3.80 -1.52
N HIS A 212 -8.73 -4.54 -0.86
CA HIS A 212 -9.03 -5.94 -1.10
C HIS A 212 -10.55 -6.13 -1.20
N LEU A 213 -11.02 -6.57 -2.36
CA LEU A 213 -12.44 -6.82 -2.61
C LEU A 213 -12.63 -8.25 -3.08
N LYS A 214 -13.49 -9.00 -2.38
CA LYS A 214 -13.93 -10.33 -2.77
C LYS A 214 -15.43 -10.38 -2.84
N ILE A 215 -15.95 -10.68 -4.03
CA ILE A 215 -17.37 -10.76 -4.29
C ILE A 215 -17.71 -12.14 -4.86
N ARG A 216 -18.74 -12.77 -4.30
CA ARG A 216 -19.33 -13.97 -4.89
C ARG A 216 -20.83 -13.85 -5.10
N LEU A 217 -21.27 -13.97 -6.34
CA LEU A 217 -22.67 -13.76 -6.75
C LEU A 217 -23.14 -14.79 -7.79
N ARG A 218 -24.37 -15.27 -7.66
CA ARG A 218 -25.01 -16.24 -8.56
C ARG A 218 -25.82 -15.64 -9.71
N GLY A 219 -26.15 -14.34 -9.72
CA GLY A 219 -27.04 -13.73 -10.73
C GLY A 219 -26.66 -12.32 -11.20
N GLN A 220 -27.12 -11.95 -12.39
CA GLN A 220 -27.01 -10.60 -13.02
C GLN A 220 -25.60 -9.99 -12.98
N THR A 221 -24.66 -10.74 -13.55
CA THR A 221 -23.21 -10.52 -13.41
C THR A 221 -22.65 -9.43 -14.33
N ASN A 222 -23.22 -9.21 -15.52
CA ASN A 222 -22.70 -8.20 -16.46
C ASN A 222 -22.93 -6.77 -15.96
N ASN A 223 -24.13 -6.44 -15.46
CA ASN A 223 -24.43 -5.11 -14.89
C ASN A 223 -23.58 -4.84 -13.63
N THR A 224 -23.35 -5.88 -12.83
CA THR A 224 -22.45 -5.83 -11.68
C THR A 224 -21.03 -5.47 -12.12
N LEU A 225 -20.49 -6.17 -13.13
CA LEU A 225 -19.17 -5.87 -13.66
C LEU A 225 -19.10 -4.51 -14.36
N ALA A 226 -20.17 -4.05 -15.00
CA ALA A 226 -20.24 -2.69 -15.56
C ALA A 226 -20.09 -1.64 -14.45
N THR A 227 -20.83 -1.81 -13.34
CA THR A 227 -20.75 -0.90 -12.19
C THR A 227 -19.38 -0.94 -11.54
N LEU A 228 -18.84 -2.14 -11.32
CA LEU A 228 -17.49 -2.32 -10.79
C LEU A 228 -16.43 -1.71 -11.72
N SER A 229 -16.60 -1.83 -13.04
CA SER A 229 -15.71 -1.24 -14.04
C SER A 229 -15.64 0.29 -13.91
N ASN A 230 -16.80 0.93 -13.72
CA ASN A 230 -16.86 2.37 -13.44
C ASN A 230 -16.14 2.74 -12.14
N ILE A 231 -16.28 1.93 -11.09
CA ILE A 231 -15.56 2.11 -9.82
C ILE A 231 -14.05 1.99 -10.03
N LEU A 232 -13.58 1.01 -10.81
CA LEU A 232 -12.15 0.81 -11.07
C LEU A 232 -11.54 1.93 -11.93
N GLN A 233 -12.31 2.55 -12.82
CA GLN A 233 -11.87 3.72 -13.60
C GLN A 233 -11.78 5.00 -12.77
N SER A 234 -12.39 5.02 -11.59
CA SER A 234 -12.36 6.16 -10.69
C SER A 234 -10.95 6.40 -10.14
N PRO A 235 -10.42 7.64 -10.16
CA PRO A 235 -9.07 7.93 -9.66
C PRO A 235 -8.94 7.74 -8.14
N GLN A 236 -10.04 7.69 -7.39
CA GLN A 236 -10.06 7.42 -5.96
C GLN A 236 -10.01 5.92 -5.62
N CYS A 237 -10.07 5.03 -6.62
CA CYS A 237 -10.10 3.59 -6.39
C CYS A 237 -8.72 3.01 -6.02
N ASN A 238 -8.61 2.47 -4.81
CA ASN A 238 -7.37 1.87 -4.30
C ASN A 238 -7.37 0.34 -4.29
N ILE A 239 -8.34 -0.30 -4.98
CA ILE A 239 -8.44 -1.76 -5.02
C ILE A 239 -7.20 -2.34 -5.69
N SER A 240 -6.45 -3.14 -4.93
CA SER A 240 -5.23 -3.80 -5.39
C SER A 240 -5.40 -5.29 -5.60
N ARG A 241 -6.33 -5.91 -4.88
CA ARG A 241 -6.72 -7.31 -5.04
C ARG A 241 -8.22 -7.42 -5.27
N LEU A 242 -8.56 -8.02 -6.40
CA LEU A 242 -9.93 -8.25 -6.82
C LEU A 242 -10.18 -9.75 -7.01
N GLU A 243 -11.09 -10.31 -6.22
CA GLU A 243 -11.55 -11.69 -6.36
C GLU A 243 -13.04 -11.70 -6.73
N LEU A 244 -13.33 -12.21 -7.91
CA LEU A 244 -14.67 -12.31 -8.46
C LEU A 244 -15.01 -13.78 -8.60
N ASP A 245 -16.10 -14.23 -8.00
CA ASP A 245 -16.54 -15.62 -8.09
C ASP A 245 -18.03 -15.67 -8.46
N GLY A 246 -18.38 -16.18 -9.63
CA GLY A 246 -19.76 -16.09 -10.11
C GLY A 246 -19.90 -16.23 -11.61
N GLN A 247 -21.15 -16.28 -12.08
CA GLN A 247 -21.51 -16.51 -13.48
C GLN A 247 -21.18 -15.32 -14.41
N PHE A 248 -19.95 -14.82 -14.40
CA PHE A 248 -19.49 -13.73 -15.26
C PHE A 248 -19.28 -14.26 -16.70
N GLY A 249 -19.98 -13.65 -17.66
CA GLY A 249 -19.79 -13.96 -19.08
C GLY A 249 -18.70 -13.11 -19.74
N ASP A 250 -18.40 -13.40 -21.00
CA ASP A 250 -17.41 -12.66 -21.79
C ASP A 250 -17.68 -11.14 -21.83
N GLU A 251 -18.94 -10.73 -21.95
CA GLU A 251 -19.33 -9.31 -22.00
C GLU A 251 -18.95 -8.56 -20.71
N GLY A 252 -19.25 -9.13 -19.54
CA GLY A 252 -18.86 -8.53 -18.27
C GLY A 252 -17.34 -8.49 -18.10
N ILE A 253 -16.62 -9.54 -18.51
CA ILE A 253 -15.15 -9.58 -18.46
C ILE A 253 -14.51 -8.60 -19.46
N LEU A 254 -15.13 -8.35 -20.61
CA LEU A 254 -14.71 -7.33 -21.56
C LEU A 254 -14.80 -5.93 -20.94
N LEU A 255 -15.93 -5.58 -20.32
CA LEU A 255 -16.09 -4.30 -19.61
C LEU A 255 -15.04 -4.13 -18.50
N LEU A 256 -14.85 -5.19 -17.71
CA LEU A 256 -13.84 -5.21 -16.66
C LEU A 256 -12.43 -5.01 -17.25
N SER A 257 -12.11 -5.66 -18.37
CA SER A 257 -10.82 -5.55 -19.04
C SER A 257 -10.57 -4.13 -19.56
N GLU A 258 -11.57 -3.46 -20.13
CA GLU A 258 -11.46 -2.07 -20.56
C GLU A 258 -11.19 -1.12 -19.38
N ALA A 259 -11.87 -1.31 -18.24
CA ALA A 259 -11.57 -0.54 -17.03
C ALA A 259 -10.18 -0.81 -16.48
N LEU A 260 -9.74 -2.07 -16.52
CA LEU A 260 -8.42 -2.44 -16.03
C LEU A 260 -7.30 -1.84 -16.87
N LYS A 261 -7.51 -1.60 -18.18
CA LYS A 261 -6.50 -0.97 -19.05
C LYS A 261 -6.05 0.41 -18.56
N THR A 262 -6.92 1.19 -17.92
CA THR A 262 -6.59 2.53 -17.40
C THR A 262 -6.41 2.56 -15.88
N ASN A 263 -6.87 1.53 -15.17
CA ASN A 263 -6.65 1.41 -13.73
C ASN A 263 -5.17 1.10 -13.42
N ALA A 264 -4.59 1.87 -12.50
CA ALA A 264 -3.19 1.71 -12.06
C ALA A 264 -3.05 1.15 -10.63
N THR A 265 -4.12 0.65 -10.01
CA THR A 265 -4.11 0.20 -8.61
C THR A 265 -4.25 -1.32 -8.48
N VAL A 266 -5.02 -1.95 -9.35
CA VAL A 266 -5.23 -3.40 -9.38
C VAL A 266 -3.94 -4.11 -9.76
N ARG A 267 -3.55 -5.06 -8.90
CA ARG A 267 -2.35 -5.90 -9.04
C ARG A 267 -2.72 -7.36 -9.22
N THR A 268 -3.78 -7.83 -8.58
CA THR A 268 -4.13 -9.26 -8.62
C THR A 268 -5.61 -9.42 -8.91
N ILE A 269 -5.94 -10.23 -9.91
CA ILE A 269 -7.30 -10.59 -10.28
C ILE A 269 -7.45 -12.09 -10.17
N THR A 270 -8.51 -12.52 -9.50
CA THR A 270 -8.95 -13.92 -9.46
C THR A 270 -10.38 -14.00 -9.96
N ILE A 271 -10.63 -14.84 -10.95
CA ILE A 271 -11.97 -15.14 -11.48
C ILE A 271 -12.28 -16.62 -11.19
N GLY A 272 -13.31 -16.84 -10.38
CA GLY A 272 -13.86 -18.14 -10.01
C GLY A 272 -15.24 -18.38 -10.60
N TYR A 273 -15.56 -19.65 -10.82
CA TYR A 273 -16.89 -20.15 -11.18
C TYR A 273 -17.62 -19.37 -12.29
N SER A 274 -16.97 -19.17 -13.44
CA SER A 274 -17.56 -18.44 -14.58
C SER A 274 -18.06 -19.40 -15.67
N GLU A 275 -19.30 -19.88 -15.58
CA GLU A 275 -19.88 -20.84 -16.53
C GLU A 275 -19.92 -20.35 -17.99
N ASN A 276 -19.97 -19.03 -18.20
CA ASN A 276 -20.11 -18.41 -19.52
C ASN A 276 -18.85 -17.68 -20.01
N LEU A 277 -17.72 -17.87 -19.35
CA LEU A 277 -16.45 -17.25 -19.74
C LEU A 277 -15.75 -18.13 -20.77
N THR A 278 -15.51 -17.61 -21.98
CA THR A 278 -14.80 -18.32 -23.05
C THR A 278 -13.41 -17.75 -23.29
N ASP A 279 -12.70 -18.29 -24.30
CA ASP A 279 -11.46 -17.70 -24.80
C ASP A 279 -11.61 -16.22 -25.20
N VAL A 280 -12.81 -15.72 -25.51
CA VAL A 280 -13.03 -14.30 -25.80
C VAL A 280 -12.74 -13.45 -24.57
N GLY A 281 -13.38 -13.73 -23.42
CA GLY A 281 -13.11 -13.01 -22.17
C GLY A 281 -11.72 -13.29 -21.61
N GLY A 282 -11.21 -14.53 -21.75
CA GLY A 282 -9.83 -14.85 -21.37
C GLY A 282 -8.80 -14.03 -22.17
N ASN A 283 -9.02 -13.84 -23.48
CA ASN A 283 -8.16 -13.01 -24.30
C ASN A 283 -8.30 -11.52 -23.95
N ALA A 284 -9.49 -11.05 -23.58
CA ALA A 284 -9.68 -9.67 -23.12
C ALA A 284 -8.78 -9.34 -21.90
N LEU A 285 -8.73 -10.25 -20.92
CA LEU A 285 -7.83 -10.11 -19.75
C LEU A 285 -6.37 -10.17 -20.16
N LEU A 286 -6.03 -11.03 -21.13
CA LEU A 286 -4.67 -11.13 -21.66
C LEU A 286 -4.24 -9.80 -22.30
N GLN A 287 -5.15 -9.12 -23.02
CA GLN A 287 -4.86 -7.84 -23.66
C GLN A 287 -4.54 -6.74 -22.65
N VAL A 288 -5.10 -6.76 -21.43
CA VAL A 288 -4.73 -5.78 -20.37
C VAL A 288 -3.21 -5.73 -20.14
N SER A 289 -2.57 -6.90 -20.17
CA SER A 289 -1.12 -7.05 -19.99
C SER A 289 -0.31 -6.90 -21.30
N LYS A 290 -0.87 -7.32 -22.44
CA LYS A 290 -0.12 -7.47 -23.69
C LYS A 290 -0.24 -6.31 -24.65
N ASP A 291 -1.36 -5.58 -24.64
CA ASP A 291 -1.66 -4.66 -25.72
C ASP A 291 -2.32 -3.39 -25.22
N VAL A 292 -1.58 -2.34 -25.49
CA VAL A 292 -2.08 -1.02 -25.75
C VAL A 292 -2.75 -1.09 -27.12
N TYR A 293 -3.94 -0.52 -27.25
CA TYR A 293 -4.65 -0.31 -28.52
C TYR A 293 -3.66 -0.16 -29.69
N GLY A 294 -3.92 -0.84 -30.81
CA GLY A 294 -3.07 -0.86 -32.01
C GLY A 294 -2.82 0.49 -32.71
N THR A 295 -2.90 1.60 -31.98
CA THR A 295 -2.59 2.97 -32.37
C THR A 295 -1.11 3.33 -32.16
N GLY A 296 -0.36 2.53 -31.38
CA GLY A 296 1.11 2.63 -31.33
C GLY A 296 1.65 4.00 -30.91
N THR A 297 0.96 4.74 -30.02
CA THR A 297 1.40 6.05 -29.52
C THR A 297 2.07 5.93 -28.14
N TRP A 298 2.87 6.92 -27.75
CA TRP A 298 3.55 6.91 -26.46
C TRP A 298 2.57 7.06 -25.29
N GLU A 299 1.55 7.91 -25.43
CA GLU A 299 0.51 8.14 -24.43
C GLU A 299 -0.17 6.83 -24.05
N SER A 300 -0.45 6.02 -25.08
CA SER A 300 -1.13 4.75 -24.92
C SER A 300 -0.29 3.74 -24.11
N VAL A 301 1.05 3.81 -24.15
CA VAL A 301 1.94 3.01 -23.29
C VAL A 301 1.90 3.52 -21.84
N THR A 302 2.00 4.83 -21.66
CA THR A 302 2.06 5.46 -20.33
C THR A 302 0.73 5.43 -19.58
N GLU A 303 -0.39 5.50 -20.29
CA GLU A 303 -1.76 5.47 -19.72
C GLU A 303 -2.27 4.04 -19.51
N SER A 304 -1.58 3.03 -20.04
CA SER A 304 -1.99 1.63 -19.88
C SER A 304 -1.66 1.05 -18.50
N ASN A 305 -2.34 -0.04 -18.16
CA ASN A 305 -2.07 -0.80 -16.96
C ASN A 305 -0.66 -1.37 -16.98
N ASN A 306 0.15 -0.90 -16.05
CA ASN A 306 1.52 -1.37 -15.86
C ASN A 306 1.72 -1.98 -14.46
N THR A 307 0.63 -2.30 -13.75
CA THR A 307 0.64 -2.72 -12.34
C THR A 307 0.11 -4.12 -12.11
N LEU A 308 -0.61 -4.69 -13.07
CA LEU A 308 -1.17 -6.02 -13.00
C LEU A 308 -0.05 -7.06 -12.87
N LYS A 309 0.00 -7.72 -11.72
CA LYS A 309 0.95 -8.76 -11.35
C LYS A 309 0.44 -10.13 -11.65
N SER A 310 -0.86 -10.41 -11.42
CA SER A 310 -1.38 -11.77 -11.52
C SER A 310 -2.83 -11.83 -12.00
N VAL A 311 -3.11 -12.69 -12.97
CA VAL A 311 -4.48 -13.05 -13.38
C VAL A 311 -4.64 -14.55 -13.20
N TYR A 312 -5.59 -14.94 -12.34
CA TYR A 312 -5.92 -16.33 -12.09
C TYR A 312 -7.37 -16.60 -12.49
N ILE A 313 -7.58 -17.62 -13.32
CA ILE A 313 -8.91 -18.15 -13.65
C ILE A 313 -8.96 -19.57 -13.07
N SER A 314 -10.00 -19.86 -12.28
CA SER A 314 -10.19 -21.16 -11.63
C SER A 314 -10.50 -22.27 -12.65
N GLU A 315 -9.88 -23.44 -12.50
CA GLU A 315 -10.05 -24.60 -13.39
C GLU A 315 -11.46 -25.22 -13.39
N ARG A 316 -12.32 -24.84 -12.43
CA ARG A 316 -13.73 -25.29 -12.39
C ARG A 316 -14.59 -24.74 -13.55
N VAL A 317 -14.02 -23.90 -14.40
CA VAL A 317 -14.58 -23.39 -15.66
C VAL A 317 -14.41 -24.44 -16.78
N ALA A 318 -14.77 -25.69 -16.48
CA ALA A 318 -14.42 -26.84 -17.33
C ALA A 318 -15.05 -26.71 -18.73
N GLY A 319 -14.21 -26.46 -19.73
CA GLY A 319 -14.56 -26.57 -21.15
C GLY A 319 -14.71 -25.26 -21.93
N THR A 320 -14.69 -24.08 -21.30
CA THR A 320 -14.98 -22.82 -22.01
C THR A 320 -13.74 -21.94 -22.27
N VAL A 321 -12.76 -21.90 -21.36
CA VAL A 321 -11.46 -21.25 -21.58
C VAL A 321 -10.39 -22.32 -21.82
N SER A 322 -9.61 -22.18 -22.89
CA SER A 322 -8.55 -23.11 -23.23
C SER A 322 -7.44 -23.14 -22.17
N GLN A 323 -6.95 -24.35 -21.85
CA GLN A 323 -5.88 -24.53 -20.86
C GLN A 323 -4.59 -23.81 -21.25
N SER A 324 -4.31 -23.67 -22.55
CA SER A 324 -3.18 -22.89 -23.06
C SER A 324 -3.30 -21.40 -22.71
N LEU A 325 -4.51 -20.83 -22.81
CA LEU A 325 -4.77 -19.44 -22.44
C LEU A 325 -4.72 -19.25 -20.93
N ILE A 326 -5.29 -20.17 -20.14
CA ILE A 326 -5.18 -20.17 -18.67
C ILE A 326 -3.71 -20.19 -18.27
N THR A 327 -2.92 -21.10 -18.86
CA THR A 327 -1.47 -21.19 -18.61
C THR A 327 -0.78 -19.89 -18.99
N THR A 328 -1.14 -19.28 -20.12
CA THR A 328 -0.55 -17.99 -20.56
C THR A 328 -0.87 -16.87 -19.56
N LEU A 329 -2.13 -16.73 -19.14
CA LEU A 329 -2.55 -15.76 -18.14
C LEU A 329 -1.86 -15.99 -16.79
N GLN A 330 -1.69 -17.25 -16.40
CA GLN A 330 -0.96 -17.63 -15.20
C GLN A 330 0.55 -17.40 -15.35
N THR A 331 1.15 -17.49 -16.53
CA THR A 331 2.58 -17.16 -16.70
C THR A 331 2.87 -15.68 -16.54
N LEU A 332 1.89 -14.80 -16.83
CA LEU A 332 2.00 -13.37 -16.50
C LEU A 332 2.18 -13.14 -14.99
N THR A 333 1.73 -14.09 -14.16
CA THR A 333 1.72 -13.97 -12.69
C THR A 333 3.10 -13.83 -12.04
N ASN A 334 4.17 -14.09 -12.81
CA ASN A 334 5.56 -14.05 -12.37
C ASN A 334 6.36 -12.88 -12.95
N GLU A 335 5.75 -12.02 -13.78
CA GLU A 335 6.44 -10.84 -14.30
C GLU A 335 6.32 -9.68 -13.31
N ASP A 336 7.48 -9.13 -12.93
CA ASP A 336 7.55 -7.85 -12.23
C ASP A 336 6.78 -6.80 -13.07
N PRO A 337 5.86 -5.99 -12.50
CA PRO A 337 5.20 -4.89 -13.21
C PRO A 337 6.16 -4.01 -14.02
N HIS A 338 7.39 -3.85 -13.55
CA HIS A 338 8.45 -3.18 -14.29
C HIS A 338 8.83 -3.89 -15.59
N ARG A 339 8.81 -5.23 -15.64
CA ARG A 339 9.03 -6.01 -16.86
C ARG A 339 7.88 -5.85 -17.86
N THR A 340 6.64 -5.82 -17.39
CA THR A 340 5.48 -5.56 -18.27
C THR A 340 5.60 -4.20 -18.95
N LEU A 341 5.88 -3.14 -18.16
CA LEU A 341 6.14 -1.80 -18.69
C LEU A 341 7.32 -1.80 -19.66
N GLN A 342 8.45 -2.43 -19.30
CA GLN A 342 9.62 -2.52 -20.17
C GLN A 342 9.29 -3.22 -21.50
N SER A 343 8.53 -4.31 -21.48
CA SER A 343 8.12 -5.03 -22.69
C SER A 343 7.23 -4.15 -23.58
N LYS A 344 6.28 -3.40 -23.00
CA LYS A 344 5.44 -2.44 -23.72
C LYS A 344 6.25 -1.30 -24.32
N VAL A 345 7.12 -0.67 -23.54
CA VAL A 345 8.04 0.39 -23.98
C VAL A 345 8.92 -0.12 -25.12
N TRP A 346 9.47 -1.32 -25.00
CA TRP A 346 10.29 -1.92 -26.05
C TRP A 346 9.52 -2.14 -27.35
N LYS A 347 8.30 -2.70 -27.28
CA LYS A 347 7.43 -2.91 -28.46
C LYS A 347 7.11 -1.59 -29.17
N TYR A 348 6.84 -0.53 -28.41
CA TYR A 348 6.64 0.82 -28.96
C TYR A 348 7.92 1.34 -29.63
N LEU A 349 9.05 1.29 -28.94
CA LEU A 349 10.33 1.74 -29.47
C LEU A 349 10.73 0.99 -30.73
N GLN A 350 10.56 -0.34 -30.77
CA GLN A 350 10.91 -1.17 -31.93
C GLN A 350 10.24 -0.68 -33.22
N THR A 351 9.03 -0.12 -33.13
CA THR A 351 8.28 0.40 -34.28
C THR A 351 8.53 1.89 -34.53
N ASN A 352 9.03 2.62 -33.52
CA ASN A 352 9.15 4.07 -33.51
C ASN A 352 10.56 4.58 -33.12
N MET A 353 11.62 3.81 -33.42
CA MET A 353 13.00 4.14 -33.01
C MET A 353 13.43 5.53 -33.50
N ASP A 354 12.97 5.93 -34.69
CA ASP A 354 13.31 7.23 -35.29
C ASP A 354 12.66 8.41 -34.55
N PHE A 355 11.64 8.16 -33.72
CA PHE A 355 10.92 9.16 -32.93
C PHE A 355 11.42 9.30 -31.48
N LEU A 356 12.41 8.49 -31.07
CA LEU A 356 13.12 8.64 -29.78
C LEU A 356 13.49 10.09 -29.41
N PRO A 357 13.95 10.95 -30.33
CA PRO A 357 14.31 12.34 -30.04
C PRO A 357 13.11 13.22 -29.67
N GLN A 358 11.90 12.82 -30.06
CA GLN A 358 10.66 13.54 -29.77
C GLN A 358 10.13 13.26 -28.36
N LEU A 359 10.67 12.27 -27.65
CA LEU A 359 10.27 11.90 -26.29
C LEU A 359 10.80 12.86 -25.20
N ASP A 360 11.32 14.04 -25.58
CA ASP A 360 11.91 15.07 -24.69
C ASP A 360 12.82 14.49 -23.57
N LEU A 361 13.62 13.48 -23.94
CA LEU A 361 14.47 12.76 -23.00
C LEU A 361 15.65 13.63 -22.59
N GLN A 362 15.75 13.95 -21.30
CA GLN A 362 16.91 14.64 -20.75
C GLN A 362 18.19 13.83 -21.01
N MET A 363 19.27 14.50 -21.42
CA MET A 363 20.56 13.87 -21.74
C MET A 363 21.12 13.01 -20.60
N ILE A 364 20.83 13.35 -19.34
CA ILE A 364 21.27 12.58 -18.17
C ILE A 364 20.72 11.14 -18.15
N HIS A 365 19.60 10.88 -18.81
CA HIS A 365 18.97 9.55 -18.86
C HIS A 365 19.48 8.69 -20.03
N MET A 366 20.20 9.27 -20.99
CA MET A 366 20.61 8.59 -22.21
C MET A 366 21.49 7.34 -22.00
N PRO A 367 22.42 7.27 -21.04
CA PRO A 367 23.14 6.03 -20.75
C PRO A 367 22.20 4.88 -20.36
N LYS A 368 21.12 5.16 -19.61
CA LYS A 368 20.12 4.16 -19.23
C LYS A 368 19.24 3.75 -20.40
N VAL A 369 18.87 4.70 -21.26
CA VAL A 369 18.10 4.44 -22.49
C VAL A 369 18.90 3.54 -23.44
N LEU A 370 20.18 3.87 -23.68
CA LEU A 370 21.06 3.08 -24.54
C LEU A 370 21.28 1.67 -23.98
N ALA A 371 21.53 1.54 -22.67
CA ALA A 371 21.65 0.24 -22.02
C ALA A 371 20.35 -0.60 -22.15
N PHE A 372 19.19 0.04 -22.03
CA PHE A 372 17.90 -0.61 -22.23
C PHE A 372 17.71 -1.11 -23.67
N ILE A 373 18.04 -0.28 -24.66
CA ILE A 373 17.95 -0.62 -26.09
C ILE A 373 18.90 -1.76 -26.45
N ASP A 374 20.14 -1.74 -25.93
CA ASP A 374 21.09 -2.83 -26.13
C ASP A 374 20.59 -4.15 -25.51
N THR A 375 20.05 -4.07 -24.28
CA THR A 375 19.53 -5.26 -23.57
C THR A 375 18.33 -5.90 -24.28
N LYS A 376 17.44 -5.08 -24.88
CA LYS A 376 16.18 -5.57 -25.47
C LYS A 376 16.22 -5.78 -26.98
N GLY A 377 16.95 -4.95 -27.72
CA GLY A 377 17.05 -5.00 -29.19
C GLY A 377 18.40 -5.39 -29.76
N GLY A 378 19.44 -5.40 -28.93
CA GLY A 378 20.80 -5.71 -29.33
C GLY A 378 21.42 -4.67 -30.27
N GLN A 379 22.52 -5.08 -30.90
CA GLN A 379 23.41 -4.19 -31.64
C GLN A 379 22.76 -3.48 -32.83
N ASN A 380 21.80 -4.11 -33.51
CA ASN A 380 21.12 -3.51 -34.67
C ASN A 380 20.25 -2.32 -34.26
N SER A 381 19.47 -2.48 -33.19
CA SER A 381 18.65 -1.39 -32.63
C SER A 381 19.54 -0.26 -32.13
N MET A 382 20.66 -0.58 -31.46
CA MET A 382 21.63 0.42 -31.03
C MET A 382 22.23 1.18 -32.22
N TYR A 383 22.60 0.49 -33.30
CA TYR A 383 23.11 1.13 -34.52
C TYR A 383 22.09 2.07 -35.17
N GLN A 384 20.80 1.72 -35.18
CA GLN A 384 19.75 2.60 -35.71
C GLN A 384 19.66 3.92 -34.95
N VAL A 385 19.67 3.90 -33.61
CA VAL A 385 19.67 5.12 -32.78
C VAL A 385 20.88 5.99 -33.07
N LEU A 386 22.06 5.38 -33.19
CA LEU A 386 23.32 6.09 -33.42
C LEU A 386 23.39 6.69 -34.83
N ARG A 387 22.89 5.97 -35.85
CA ARG A 387 22.93 6.40 -37.25
C ARG A 387 21.90 7.47 -37.57
N GLY A 388 20.77 7.50 -36.86
CA GLY A 388 19.68 8.45 -37.08
C GLY A 388 20.10 9.93 -36.99
N GLY A 389 21.28 10.24 -36.44
CA GLY A 389 21.81 11.61 -36.41
C GLY A 389 21.06 12.54 -35.47
N TYR A 390 20.10 12.02 -34.71
CA TYR A 390 19.17 12.80 -33.90
C TYR A 390 19.71 13.19 -32.52
N PHE A 391 20.85 12.63 -32.10
CA PHE A 391 21.53 12.99 -30.87
C PHE A 391 22.93 13.54 -31.16
N PRO A 392 23.05 14.65 -31.93
CA PRO A 392 24.36 15.21 -32.26
C PRO A 392 25.14 15.53 -30.98
N ASN A 393 24.45 16.02 -29.94
CA ASN A 393 25.00 16.44 -28.64
C ASN A 393 25.63 15.32 -27.78
N LEU A 394 25.27 14.05 -28.00
CA LEU A 394 25.84 12.91 -27.24
C LEU A 394 27.25 12.54 -27.70
N PHE A 395 27.57 12.81 -28.97
CA PHE A 395 28.83 12.42 -29.60
C PHE A 395 29.66 13.63 -30.05
N ILE A 396 29.29 14.85 -29.63
CA ILE A 396 30.14 16.03 -29.87
C ILE A 396 31.39 15.89 -29.01
N ASN A 397 32.54 16.09 -29.65
CA ASN A 397 33.80 16.27 -28.97
C ASN A 397 34.24 17.73 -29.13
N PRO A 398 34.45 18.48 -28.03
CA PRO A 398 34.32 18.07 -26.63
C PRO A 398 32.85 17.90 -26.19
N THR A 399 32.60 16.96 -25.27
CA THR A 399 31.26 16.76 -24.71
C THR A 399 30.79 18.04 -23.99
N PRO A 400 29.48 18.31 -23.88
CA PRO A 400 28.97 19.49 -23.17
C PRO A 400 29.49 19.61 -21.73
N GLU A 401 29.66 18.46 -21.05
CA GLU A 401 30.25 18.40 -19.72
C GLU A 401 31.75 18.78 -19.73
N ARG A 402 32.50 18.36 -20.75
CA ARG A 402 33.89 18.77 -20.93
C ARG A 402 34.00 20.27 -21.23
N VAL A 403 33.08 20.86 -21.98
CA VAL A 403 33.00 22.31 -22.18
C VAL A 403 32.75 23.03 -20.86
N ARG A 404 31.72 22.61 -20.10
CA ARG A 404 31.39 23.18 -18.80
C ARG A 404 32.56 23.10 -17.81
N LEU A 405 33.24 21.96 -17.75
CA LEU A 405 34.43 21.79 -16.91
C LEU A 405 35.59 22.67 -17.35
N THR A 406 35.77 22.86 -18.66
CA THR A 406 36.81 23.75 -19.21
C THR A 406 36.52 25.21 -18.83
N ASP A 407 35.26 25.65 -18.92
CA ASP A 407 34.86 27.00 -18.52
C ASP A 407 35.03 27.22 -17.01
N GLN A 408 34.66 26.23 -16.18
CA GLN A 408 34.90 26.28 -14.73
C GLN A 408 36.40 26.33 -14.41
N MET A 409 37.23 25.53 -15.09
CA MET A 409 38.69 25.59 -14.92
C MET A 409 39.25 26.94 -15.34
N LYS A 410 38.68 27.57 -16.38
CA LYS A 410 39.09 28.91 -16.81
C LYS A 410 38.77 29.94 -15.73
N GLN A 411 37.54 29.95 -15.21
CA GLN A 411 37.12 30.83 -14.12
C GLN A 411 38.01 30.67 -12.88
N LEU A 412 38.27 29.43 -12.46
CA LEU A 412 39.16 29.14 -11.32
C LEU A 412 40.60 29.58 -11.59
N SER A 413 41.06 29.57 -12.84
CA SER A 413 42.39 30.04 -13.18
C SER A 413 42.49 31.56 -13.13
N GLU A 414 41.45 32.27 -13.60
CA GLU A 414 41.32 33.73 -13.52
C GLU A 414 41.26 34.21 -12.06
N GLU A 415 40.47 33.53 -11.21
CA GLU A 415 40.43 33.81 -9.77
C GLU A 415 41.79 33.56 -9.10
N ASN A 416 42.48 32.47 -9.44
CA ASN A 416 43.83 32.20 -8.91
C ASN A 416 44.85 33.25 -9.34
N THR A 417 44.78 33.78 -10.56
CA THR A 417 45.66 34.88 -10.98
C THR A 417 45.40 36.15 -10.18
N SER A 418 44.13 36.51 -9.97
CA SER A 418 43.76 37.68 -9.16
C SER A 418 44.22 37.53 -7.69
N LEU A 419 44.04 36.35 -7.09
CA LEU A 419 44.52 36.06 -5.75
C LEU A 419 46.05 36.16 -5.63
N ARG A 420 46.80 35.75 -6.66
CA ARG A 420 48.26 35.89 -6.68
C ARG A 420 48.72 37.34 -6.79
N GLU A 421 48.01 38.17 -7.55
CA GLU A 421 48.29 39.61 -7.63
C GLU A 421 48.04 40.30 -6.29
N MET A 422 46.89 40.05 -5.65
CA MET A 422 46.61 40.58 -4.31
C MET A 422 47.64 40.13 -3.28
N LEU A 423 48.10 38.87 -3.33
CA LEU A 423 49.15 38.39 -2.44
C LEU A 423 50.47 39.14 -2.66
N ARG A 424 50.83 39.47 -3.91
CA ARG A 424 52.04 40.24 -4.22
C ARG A 424 51.93 41.67 -3.69
N GLU A 425 50.79 42.34 -3.88
CA GLU A 425 50.56 43.69 -3.37
C GLU A 425 50.68 43.74 -1.83
N GLU A 426 50.14 42.74 -1.15
CA GLU A 426 50.19 42.68 0.31
C GLU A 426 51.61 42.38 0.82
N GLN A 427 52.39 41.56 0.10
CA GLN A 427 53.81 41.35 0.38
C GLN A 427 54.66 42.60 0.15
N GLU A 428 54.30 43.47 -0.79
CA GLU A 428 54.96 44.78 -0.99
C GLU A 428 54.61 45.74 0.15
N ARG A 429 53.34 45.85 0.53
CA ARG A 429 52.93 46.64 1.72
C ARG A 429 53.63 46.19 2.99
N THR A 430 53.76 44.88 3.19
CA THR A 430 54.44 44.33 4.37
C THR A 430 55.91 44.74 4.38
N ARG A 431 56.59 44.69 3.23
CA ARG A 431 57.98 45.16 3.09
C ARG A 431 58.11 46.66 3.36
N ASP A 432 57.20 47.48 2.85
CA ASP A 432 57.21 48.92 3.10
C ASP A 432 57.02 49.23 4.60
N LEU A 433 56.13 48.50 5.27
CA LEU A 433 55.93 48.60 6.72
C LEU A 433 57.16 48.13 7.52
N GLU A 434 57.87 47.10 7.05
CA GLU A 434 59.13 46.66 7.66
C GLU A 434 60.22 47.73 7.52
N VAL A 435 60.34 48.36 6.36
CA VAL A 435 61.27 49.48 6.12
C VAL A 435 60.93 50.67 7.01
N GLU A 436 59.66 51.02 7.15
CA GLU A 436 59.21 52.10 8.02
C GLU A 436 59.44 51.77 9.50
N ASN A 437 59.21 50.53 9.92
CA ASN A 437 59.51 50.06 11.28
C ASN A 437 61.01 50.14 11.59
N GLU A 438 61.88 49.73 10.67
CA GLU A 438 63.33 49.88 10.84
C GLU A 438 63.76 51.36 10.89
N ARG A 439 63.14 52.24 10.10
CA ARG A 439 63.33 53.70 10.23
C ARG A 439 62.93 54.24 11.59
N ILE A 440 61.77 53.82 12.11
CA ILE A 440 61.31 54.22 13.45
C ILE A 440 62.30 53.72 14.51
N LYS A 441 62.79 52.49 14.38
CA LYS A 441 63.76 51.90 15.30
C LYS A 441 65.08 52.67 15.31
N MET A 442 65.61 53.03 14.13
CA MET A 442 66.78 53.90 14.01
C MET A 442 66.54 55.29 14.61
N TRP A 443 65.35 55.86 14.45
CA TRP A 443 64.99 57.14 15.05
C TRP A 443 65.00 57.10 16.59
N PHE A 444 64.64 55.97 17.19
CA PHE A 444 64.76 55.75 18.64
C PHE A 444 66.21 55.54 19.08
N GLU A 445 67.05 54.91 18.27
CA GLU A 445 68.48 54.69 18.55
C GLU A 445 69.30 55.99 18.46
N ASP A 446 69.03 56.84 17.45
CA ASP A 446 69.75 58.11 17.22
C ASP A 446 69.43 59.18 18.30
N ARG A 447 68.32 59.02 19.02
CA ARG A 447 67.97 59.88 20.18
C ARG A 447 68.55 59.44 21.51
N GLY A 448 69.44 58.45 21.56
CA GLY A 448 70.18 58.11 22.78
C GLY A 448 69.29 57.79 23.99
N MET A 449 68.10 57.21 23.77
CA MET A 449 67.21 56.77 24.84
C MET A 449 67.50 55.31 25.22
N THR A 450 68.68 55.08 25.78
CA THR A 450 68.94 53.89 26.60
C THR A 450 69.01 54.27 28.09
N SER A 451 68.10 53.68 28.85
CA SER A 451 67.96 53.74 30.31
C SER A 451 67.36 55.03 30.92
N LYS A 452 66.06 54.95 31.24
CA LYS A 452 65.56 54.90 32.63
C LYS A 452 64.02 54.99 32.59
N CYS A 453 63.38 54.10 33.35
CA CYS A 453 61.95 54.14 33.63
C CYS A 453 61.49 55.56 34.00
N CYS A 454 60.62 56.13 33.19
CA CYS A 454 59.71 57.17 33.64
C CYS A 454 58.31 56.77 33.15
N LEU A 455 57.52 56.35 34.14
CA LEU A 455 56.09 56.05 34.06
C LEU A 455 55.39 56.90 32.99
N MET A 456 54.91 56.26 31.92
CA MET A 456 53.95 56.93 31.06
C MET A 456 52.74 57.32 31.92
N PRO A 457 52.30 58.58 31.89
CA PRO A 457 51.09 58.98 32.59
C PRO A 457 49.94 58.07 32.17
N ILE A 458 49.15 57.57 33.14
CA ILE A 458 48.07 56.61 32.90
C ILE A 458 47.12 57.05 31.78
N PHE A 459 46.92 58.36 31.59
CA PHE A 459 46.09 58.87 30.50
C PHE A 459 46.64 58.53 29.10
N LYS A 460 47.96 58.52 28.90
CA LYS A 460 48.56 58.10 27.63
C LYS A 460 48.48 56.60 27.42
N VAL A 461 48.54 55.81 28.49
CA VAL A 461 48.31 54.35 28.42
C VAL A 461 46.86 54.07 28.06
N VAL A 462 45.90 54.78 28.65
CA VAL A 462 44.47 54.67 28.31
C VAL A 462 44.19 55.12 26.87
N GLU A 463 44.86 56.16 26.39
CA GLU A 463 44.72 56.63 25.02
C GLU A 463 45.31 55.65 23.99
N LEU A 464 46.46 55.06 24.29
CA LEU A 464 47.03 53.96 23.50
C LEU A 464 46.12 52.72 23.53
N TRP A 465 45.53 52.40 24.68
CA TRP A 465 44.63 51.25 24.79
C TRP A 465 43.31 51.47 24.05
N LYS A 466 42.77 52.70 24.06
CA LYS A 466 41.61 53.06 23.22
C LYS A 466 41.93 52.91 21.73
N ARG A 467 43.07 53.44 21.26
CA ARG A 467 43.47 53.29 19.86
C ARG A 467 43.71 51.83 19.47
N PHE A 468 44.26 51.02 20.38
CA PHE A 468 44.42 49.58 20.15
C PHE A 468 43.08 48.85 20.04
N VAL A 469 42.11 49.17 20.89
CA VAL A 469 40.74 48.62 20.80
C VAL A 469 40.01 49.10 19.53
N ASP A 470 40.25 50.33 19.09
CA ASP A 470 39.66 50.87 17.85
C ASP A 470 40.23 50.17 16.60
N ILE A 471 41.52 49.81 16.60
CA ILE A 471 42.15 49.00 15.54
C ILE A 471 41.53 47.60 15.48
N LEU A 472 41.26 46.96 16.63
CA LEU A 472 40.63 45.64 16.70
C LEU A 472 39.14 45.63 16.34
N ARG A 473 38.49 46.81 16.26
CA ARG A 473 37.07 46.97 15.92
C ARG A 473 36.83 47.31 14.46
N VAL A 474 37.86 47.53 13.65
CA VAL A 474 37.70 47.68 12.21
C VAL A 474 37.36 46.29 11.64
N PRO A 475 36.17 46.09 11.05
CA PRO A 475 35.86 44.84 10.38
C PRO A 475 36.79 44.70 9.19
N VAL A 476 37.50 43.57 9.12
CA VAL A 476 38.14 43.13 7.89
C VAL A 476 37.02 42.99 6.85
N LYS A 477 37.04 43.85 5.83
CA LYS A 477 36.19 43.69 4.65
C LYS A 477 36.70 42.56 3.79
#